data_AF-A0A8J8E1T1-F1
#
_entry.id   AF-A0A8J8E1T1-F1
#
_cell.length_a   1.000
_cell.length_b   1.000
_cell.length_c   1.000
_cell.angle_alpha   90.00
_cell.angle_beta   90.00
_cell.angle_gamma   90.00
#
_symmetry.space_group_name_H-M   'P 1'
#
loop_
_entity.id
_entity.type
_entity.pdbx_description
1 polymer ?
#
loop_
_entity_poly.entity_id
_entity_poly.type
_entity_poly.pdbx_seq_one_letter_code
_entity_poly.pdbx_strand_id
1 'polypeptide(L)' 'GFRALLKFLHTVRDYAMLNGGRVYLVTDKDVWNEKEYAMLTGLEV' A
#
# COMPACT_ATOMS: atom_id res chain seq x y z
N GLY A 1 3.53 11.33 -8.06
CA GLY A 1 4.77 10.54 -7.87
C GLY A 1 4.56 9.46 -6.83
N PHE A 2 5.36 8.40 -6.84
CA PHE A 2 5.14 7.18 -6.05
C PHE A 2 4.99 7.40 -4.54
N ARG A 3 5.78 8.31 -3.94
CA ARG A 3 5.65 8.66 -2.51
C ARG A 3 4.27 9.20 -2.13
N ALA A 4 3.59 9.92 -3.03
CA ALA A 4 2.25 10.42 -2.78
C ALA A 4 1.22 9.28 -2.81
N LEU A 5 1.40 8.30 -3.72
CA LEU A 5 0.59 7.08 -3.75
C LEU A 5 0.73 6.30 -2.45
N LEU A 6 1.95 6.10 -1.94
CA LEU A 6 2.17 5.43 -0.65
C LEU A 6 1.44 6.12 0.49
N LYS A 7 1.54 7.46 0.60
CA LYS A 7 0.82 8.22 1.63
C LYS A 7 -0.69 8.00 1.53
N PHE A 8 -1.24 8.02 0.32
CA PHE A 8 -2.64 7.75 0.08
C PHE A 8 -3.05 6.33 0.53
N LEU A 9 -2.26 5.31 0.17
CA LEU A 9 -2.52 3.93 0.60
C LEU A 9 -2.50 3.77 2.12
N HIS A 10 -1.56 4.44 2.80
CA HIS A 10 -1.54 4.49 4.28
C HIS A 10 -2.81 5.13 4.83
N THR A 11 -3.26 6.27 4.30
CA THR A 11 -4.49 6.93 4.74
C THR A 11 -5.72 6.03 4.57
N VAL A 12 -5.82 5.31 3.44
CA VAL A 12 -6.93 4.37 3.18
C VAL A 12 -6.90 3.20 4.17
N ARG A 13 -5.71 2.63 4.43
CA ARG A 13 -5.54 1.58 5.43
C ARG A 13 -5.96 2.05 6.82
N ASP A 14 -5.46 3.20 7.25
CA ASP A 14 -5.73 3.74 8.58
C ASP A 14 -7.23 4.04 8.75
N TYR A 15 -7.89 4.58 7.71
CA TYR A 15 -9.34 4.77 7.68
C TYR A 15 -10.10 3.44 7.80
N ALA A 16 -9.70 2.40 7.05
CA ALA A 16 -10.34 1.10 7.12
C ALA A 16 -10.19 0.47 8.52
N MET A 17 -8.99 0.54 9.12
CA MET A 17 -8.72 0.02 10.47
C MET A 17 -9.60 0.70 11.52
N LEU A 18 -9.78 2.03 11.43
CA LEU A 18 -10.66 2.77 12.34
C LEU A 18 -12.13 2.33 12.24
N ASN A 19 -12.56 1.85 11.07
CA ASN A 19 -13.93 1.38 10.83
C ASN A 19 -14.07 -0.15 10.97
N GLY A 20 -13.06 -0.84 11.51
CA GLY A 20 -13.05 -2.30 11.67
C GLY A 20 -12.92 -3.08 10.35
N GLY A 21 -12.59 -2.40 9.26
CA GLY A 21 -12.33 -2.98 7.94
C GLY A 21 -10.87 -3.39 7.74
N ARG A 22 -10.61 -4.05 6.61
CA ARG A 22 -9.25 -4.39 6.15
C ARG A 22 -9.06 -3.96 4.71
N VAL A 23 -7.84 -3.55 4.39
CA VAL A 23 -7.42 -3.22 3.02
C VAL A 23 -6.50 -4.32 2.52
N TYR A 24 -6.81 -4.86 1.35
CA TYR A 24 -5.94 -5.79 0.64
C TYR A 24 -5.32 -5.06 -0.55
N LEU A 25 -3.99 -5.01 -0.58
CA LEU A 25 -3.25 -4.46 -1.70
C LEU A 25 -2.80 -5.60 -2.60
N VAL A 26 -3.48 -5.78 -3.73
CA VAL A 26 -3.06 -6.76 -4.74
C VAL A 26 -2.12 -6.06 -5.72
N THR A 27 -0.88 -6.51 -5.76
CA THR A 27 0.18 -5.92 -6.59
C THR A 27 0.93 -7.02 -7.35
N ASP A 28 1.21 -6.76 -8.63
CA ASP A 28 2.04 -7.64 -9.46
C ASP A 28 3.47 -7.12 -9.51
N LYS A 29 4.43 -8.00 -9.22
CA LYS A 29 5.87 -7.69 -9.23
C LYS A 29 6.37 -7.19 -10.58
N ASP A 30 5.70 -7.57 -11.67
CA ASP A 30 6.14 -7.21 -13.04
C ASP A 30 5.71 -5.78 -13.43
N VAL A 31 4.85 -5.14 -12.63
CA VAL A 31 4.35 -3.77 -12.88
C VAL A 31 5.19 -2.71 -12.18
N TRP A 32 5.90 -3.07 -11.11
CA TRP A 32 6.66 -2.15 -10.28
C TRP A 32 8.16 -2.42 -10.37
N ASN A 33 8.96 -1.36 -10.24
CA ASN A 33 10.39 -1.59 -10.04
C ASN A 33 10.64 -2.16 -8.63
N GLU A 34 11.80 -2.79 -8.43
CA GLU A 34 12.14 -3.46 -7.16
C GLU A 34 11.99 -2.56 -5.93
N LYS A 35 12.35 -1.27 -6.07
CA LYS A 35 12.30 -0.31 -4.97
C LYS A 35 10.87 0.06 -4.59
N GLU A 36 10.01 0.22 -5.58
CA GLU A 36 8.58 0.49 -5.39
C GLU A 36 7.88 -0.72 -4.81
N TYR A 37 8.15 -1.91 -5.35
CA TYR A 37 7.60 -3.16 -4.86
C TYR A 37 7.98 -3.43 -3.40
N ALA A 38 9.24 -3.23 -3.02
CA ALA A 38 9.69 -3.36 -1.63
C ALA A 38 8.99 -2.39 -0.66
N MET A 39 8.59 -1.21 -1.14
CA MET A 39 7.80 -0.27 -0.33
C MET A 39 6.34 -0.69 -0.19
N LEU A 40 5.77 -1.35 -1.21
CA LEU A 40 4.39 -1.86 -1.18
C LEU A 40 4.25 -3.09 -0.28
N THR A 41 5.21 -4.02 -0.30
CA THR A 41 5.19 -5.20 0.57
C THR A 41 5.39 -4.85 2.05
N GLY A 42 6.09 -3.76 2.36
CA GLY A 42 6.18 -3.24 3.72
C GLY A 42 4.86 -2.75 4.33
N LEU A 43 3.81 -2.55 3.51
CA LEU A 43 2.47 -2.18 3.96
C LEU A 43 1.60 -3.37 4.41
N GLU A 44 1.99 -4.61 4.08
CA GLU A 44 1.21 -5.83 4.32
C GLU A 44 1.29 -6.38 5.77
N VAL A 45 1.94 -5.67 6.70
CA VAL A 45 2.14 -6.10 8.10
C VAL A 45 0.93 -5.79 8.97
#